data_AF-A0A7S0WBM0-F1
#
_entry.id   AF-A0A7S0WBM0-F1
#
_cell.length_a   1.000
_cell.length_b   1.000
_cell.length_c   1.000
_cell.angle_alpha   90.00
_cell.angle_beta   90.00
_cell.angle_gamma   90.00
#
_symmetry.space_group_name_H-M   'P 1'
#
loop_
_entity.id
_entity.type
_entity.pdbx_description
1 polymer ?
#
loop_
_entity_poly.entity_id
_entity_poly.type
_entity_poly.pdbx_seq_one_letter_code
_entity_poly.pdbx_strand_id
1 'polypeptide(L)'
;MPVEFFQFLSFKLEALVADEDKEEKEKESMAKDVARLLSLCDAYDQAVKDQELLDQATGTFQELLQVDTLEAMNAKIDELAAEEKLSPALMLTAAKAYMSVKESEYTSTEVKDVMAHLYFKMKDTMGRQQPKEVRILKYVLSIEGPQDQRNALEEAFTPGPELEEADTDLLWCEPSSLLKTIDVVLNAYHSSNGKKSLSGDAAGMMS
;
A
#
# COMPACT_ATOMS: atom_id res chain seq x y z
N MET A 1 24.98 5.90 3.82
CA MET A 1 24.14 4.86 3.19
C MET A 1 23.05 5.38 2.24
N PRO A 2 22.05 6.23 2.61
CA PRO A 2 21.04 6.66 1.63
C PRO A 2 21.62 7.56 0.53
N VAL A 3 22.45 8.54 0.93
CA VAL A 3 23.04 9.53 0.02
C VAL A 3 23.96 8.89 -1.03
N GLU A 4 24.74 7.88 -0.64
CA GLU A 4 25.65 7.15 -1.54
C GLU A 4 24.89 6.31 -2.57
N PHE A 5 23.74 5.73 -2.18
CA PHE A 5 22.87 5.01 -3.10
C PHE A 5 22.29 5.95 -4.17
N PHE A 6 21.73 7.10 -3.78
CA PHE A 6 21.17 8.06 -4.75
C PHE A 6 22.24 8.74 -5.61
N GLN A 7 23.44 8.97 -5.07
CA GLN A 7 24.60 9.43 -5.86
C GLN A 7 25.03 8.38 -6.88
N PHE A 8 25.11 7.10 -6.48
CA PHE A 8 25.42 6.00 -7.39
C PHE A 8 24.35 5.84 -8.48
N LEU A 9 23.07 6.00 -8.12
CA LEU A 9 21.96 5.92 -9.06
C LEU A 9 21.96 7.09 -10.05
N SER A 10 22.27 8.29 -9.58
CA SER A 10 22.43 9.49 -10.42
C SER A 10 23.63 9.34 -11.37
N PHE A 11 24.77 8.86 -10.86
CA PHE A 11 25.96 8.58 -11.68
C PHE A 11 25.68 7.51 -12.75
N LYS A 12 24.98 6.43 -12.40
CA LYS A 12 24.58 5.40 -13.38
C LYS A 12 23.64 5.95 -14.44
N LEU A 13 22.75 6.86 -14.08
CA LEU A 13 21.85 7.55 -15.00
C LEU A 13 22.62 8.45 -15.97
N GLU A 14 23.50 9.31 -15.45
CA GLU A 14 24.36 10.18 -16.26
C GLU A 14 25.22 9.38 -17.23
N ALA A 15 25.81 8.27 -16.76
CA ALA A 15 26.59 7.36 -17.60
C ALA A 15 25.74 6.68 -18.69
N LEU A 16 24.46 6.39 -18.44
CA LEU A 16 23.56 5.78 -19.42
C LEU A 16 23.04 6.79 -20.46
N VAL A 17 22.84 8.05 -20.06
CA VAL A 17 22.47 9.14 -20.98
C VAL A 17 23.64 9.49 -21.90
N ALA A 18 24.87 9.45 -21.39
CA ALA A 18 26.09 9.73 -22.16
C ALA A 18 26.52 8.60 -23.13
N ASP A 19 25.99 7.39 -22.97
CA ASP A 19 26.34 6.21 -23.76
C ASP A 19 25.41 6.12 -24.99
N GLU A 20 25.83 6.67 -26.13
CA GLU A 20 25.03 6.78 -27.37
C GLU A 20 24.68 5.42 -28.00
N ASP A 21 25.40 4.35 -27.66
CA ASP A 21 25.28 3.02 -28.28
C ASP A 21 24.21 2.10 -27.66
N LYS A 22 23.60 2.48 -26.52
CA LYS A 22 22.53 1.69 -25.88
C LYS A 22 21.16 1.91 -26.49
N GLU A 23 20.42 0.82 -26.69
CA GLU A 23 19.05 0.84 -27.22
C GLU A 23 18.16 1.80 -26.41
N GLU A 24 17.46 2.68 -27.13
CA GLU A 24 16.56 3.72 -26.59
C GLU A 24 15.51 3.15 -25.62
N LYS A 25 15.12 1.89 -25.85
CA LYS A 25 14.16 1.14 -25.03
C LYS A 25 14.68 0.82 -23.62
N GLU A 26 15.96 0.52 -23.47
CA GLU A 26 16.57 0.27 -22.16
C GLU A 26 16.75 1.56 -21.37
N LYS A 27 17.09 2.66 -22.05
CA LYS A 27 17.13 4.01 -21.49
C LYS A 27 15.77 4.43 -20.94
N GLU A 28 14.71 4.22 -21.72
CA GLU A 28 13.35 4.58 -21.33
C GLU A 28 12.81 3.71 -20.18
N SER A 29 13.10 2.40 -20.18
CA SER A 29 12.70 1.50 -19.08
C SER A 29 13.36 1.89 -17.76
N MET A 30 14.69 2.12 -17.76
CA MET A 30 15.38 2.55 -16.55
C MET A 30 14.93 3.93 -16.08
N ALA A 31 14.68 4.88 -16.97
CA ALA A 31 14.16 6.20 -16.60
C ALA A 31 12.80 6.10 -15.88
N LYS A 32 11.92 5.19 -16.32
CA LYS A 32 10.64 4.91 -15.66
C LYS A 32 10.83 4.32 -14.27
N ASP A 33 11.75 3.36 -14.12
CA ASP A 33 12.02 2.74 -12.82
C ASP A 33 12.62 3.74 -11.82
N VAL A 34 13.51 4.64 -12.27
CA VAL A 34 14.06 5.69 -11.41
C VAL A 34 13.00 6.72 -11.03
N ALA A 35 12.18 7.17 -11.98
CA ALA A 35 11.07 8.07 -11.69
C ALA A 35 10.11 7.47 -10.66
N ARG A 36 9.87 6.15 -10.74
CA ARG A 36 9.07 5.41 -9.76
C ARG A 36 9.74 5.32 -8.40
N LEU A 37 11.05 5.09 -8.33
CA LEU A 37 11.81 5.05 -7.07
C LEU A 37 11.81 6.42 -6.38
N LEU A 38 12.11 7.49 -7.13
CA LEU A 38 12.07 8.86 -6.61
C LEU A 38 10.67 9.23 -6.15
N SER A 39 9.62 8.80 -6.89
CA SER A 39 8.26 9.05 -6.46
C SER A 39 7.90 8.32 -5.17
N LEU A 40 8.41 7.10 -4.97
CA LEU A 40 8.23 6.35 -3.74
C LEU A 40 8.94 7.03 -2.56
N CYS A 41 10.18 7.49 -2.76
CA CYS A 41 10.97 8.17 -1.73
C CYS A 41 10.34 9.49 -1.28
N ASP A 42 9.90 10.34 -2.21
CA ASP A 42 9.21 11.59 -1.89
C ASP A 42 7.87 11.36 -1.17
N ALA A 43 7.13 10.31 -1.58
CA ALA A 43 5.87 9.95 -0.92
C ALA A 43 6.13 9.45 0.50
N TYR A 44 7.19 8.67 0.70
CA TYR A 44 7.67 8.26 2.01
C TYR A 44 8.09 9.47 2.86
N ASP A 45 8.88 10.39 2.31
CA ASP A 45 9.32 11.60 3.00
C ASP A 45 8.15 12.53 3.36
N GLN A 46 7.13 12.63 2.51
CA GLN A 46 5.88 13.33 2.85
C GLN A 46 5.08 12.61 3.93
N ALA A 47 5.02 11.28 3.93
CA ALA A 47 4.37 10.51 4.98
C ALA A 47 5.12 10.61 6.33
N VAL A 48 6.45 10.78 6.29
CA VAL A 48 7.30 11.00 7.47
C VAL A 48 7.15 12.42 8.03
N LYS A 49 6.67 13.40 7.25
CA LYS A 49 6.48 14.79 7.72
C LYS A 49 5.39 14.94 8.79
N ASP A 50 4.53 13.95 8.98
CA ASP A 50 3.57 13.93 10.08
C ASP A 50 4.10 13.07 11.24
N GLN A 51 5.18 13.55 11.85
CA GLN A 51 5.86 12.87 12.95
C GLN A 51 4.90 12.60 14.12
N GLU A 52 3.94 13.50 14.36
CA GLU A 52 2.96 13.36 15.43
C GLU A 52 2.01 12.16 15.19
N LEU A 53 1.53 11.97 13.95
CA LEU A 53 0.76 10.78 13.59
C LEU A 53 1.58 9.48 13.74
N LEU A 54 2.86 9.50 13.39
CA LEU A 54 3.74 8.33 13.53
C LEU A 54 4.05 8.02 15.00
N ASP A 55 4.24 9.04 15.82
CA ASP A 55 4.49 8.88 17.26
C ASP A 55 3.23 8.33 17.96
N GLN A 56 2.04 8.83 17.61
CA GLN A 56 0.77 8.27 18.08
C GLN A 56 0.58 6.82 17.64
N ALA A 57 0.80 6.51 16.36
CA ALA A 57 0.74 5.16 15.83
C ALA A 57 1.73 4.20 16.52
N THR A 58 2.92 4.70 16.86
CA THR A 58 3.93 3.92 17.60
C THR A 58 3.48 3.65 19.03
N GLY A 59 2.90 4.65 19.71
CA GLY A 59 2.29 4.47 21.04
C GLY A 59 1.19 3.42 21.04
N THR A 60 0.23 3.52 20.12
CA THR A 60 -0.86 2.53 19.98
C THR A 60 -0.32 1.14 19.66
N PHE A 61 0.71 1.02 18.81
CA PHE A 61 1.34 -0.26 18.52
C PHE A 61 2.03 -0.86 19.75
N GLN A 62 2.73 -0.05 20.55
CA GLN A 62 3.33 -0.52 21.81
C GLN A 62 2.27 -1.01 22.80
N GLU A 63 1.13 -0.32 22.89
CA GLU A 63 0.00 -0.75 23.72
C GLU A 63 -0.63 -2.07 23.25
N LEU A 64 -0.55 -2.41 21.96
CA LEU A 64 -0.95 -3.73 21.44
C LEU A 64 0.03 -4.82 21.85
N LEU A 65 1.33 -4.51 21.95
CA LEU A 65 2.37 -5.45 22.36
C LEU A 65 2.41 -5.71 23.87
N GLN A 66 1.80 -4.84 24.68
CA GLN A 66 1.74 -4.99 26.14
C GLN A 66 0.68 -6.00 26.61
N VAL A 67 -0.05 -6.62 25.69
CA VAL A 67 -1.14 -7.54 26.02
C VAL A 67 -0.58 -8.96 26.26
N ASP A 68 -1.11 -9.63 27.29
CA ASP A 68 -0.56 -10.92 27.74
C ASP A 68 -0.97 -12.14 26.87
N THR A 69 -2.03 -12.03 26.06
CA THR A 69 -2.53 -13.14 25.24
C THR A 69 -2.89 -12.74 23.81
N LEU A 70 -2.84 -13.71 22.89
CA LEU A 70 -3.26 -13.52 21.50
C LEU A 70 -4.75 -13.18 21.37
N GLU A 71 -5.62 -13.74 22.23
CA GLU A 71 -7.05 -13.39 22.17
C GLU A 71 -7.29 -11.94 22.57
N ALA A 72 -6.64 -11.48 23.64
CA ALA A 72 -6.77 -10.10 24.09
C ALA A 72 -6.18 -9.12 23.07
N MET A 73 -5.11 -9.50 22.37
CA MET A 73 -4.56 -8.73 21.26
C MET A 73 -5.55 -8.66 20.08
N ASN A 74 -6.16 -9.79 19.68
CA ASN A 74 -7.17 -9.81 18.63
C ASN A 74 -8.38 -8.92 18.98
N ALA A 75 -8.86 -9.00 20.22
CA ALA A 75 -9.98 -8.18 20.70
C ALA A 75 -9.63 -6.68 20.63
N LYS A 76 -8.42 -6.30 21.04
CA LYS A 76 -7.96 -4.91 20.98
C LYS A 76 -7.81 -4.40 19.54
N ILE A 77 -7.42 -5.26 18.59
CA ILE A 77 -7.41 -4.91 17.16
C ILE A 77 -8.84 -4.67 16.65
N ASP A 78 -9.79 -5.51 17.06
CA ASP A 78 -11.20 -5.36 16.67
C ASP A 78 -11.83 -4.10 17.31
N GLU A 79 -11.45 -3.75 18.54
CA GLU A 79 -11.81 -2.47 19.18
C GLU A 79 -11.24 -1.25 18.44
N LEU A 80 -9.94 -1.28 18.09
CA LEU A 80 -9.31 -0.22 17.31
C LEU A 80 -9.97 -0.04 15.95
N ALA A 81 -10.44 -1.11 15.34
CA ALA A 81 -11.20 -1.06 14.11
C ALA A 81 -12.59 -0.44 14.34
N ALA A 82 -13.32 -0.87 15.36
CA ALA A 82 -14.64 -0.30 15.69
C ALA A 82 -14.58 1.21 16.00
N GLU A 83 -13.47 1.70 16.56
CA GLU A 83 -13.23 3.12 16.84
C GLU A 83 -12.63 3.90 15.66
N GLU A 84 -12.48 3.31 14.47
CA GLU A 84 -11.82 3.90 13.30
C GLU A 84 -10.36 4.34 13.56
N LYS A 85 -9.71 3.77 14.58
CA LYS A 85 -8.32 4.05 14.98
C LYS A 85 -7.29 3.15 14.30
N LEU A 86 -7.73 2.16 13.52
CA LEU A 86 -6.86 1.32 12.70
C LEU A 86 -6.34 2.09 11.47
N SER A 87 -5.47 3.07 11.73
CA SER A 87 -5.01 4.03 10.74
C SER A 87 -3.96 3.46 9.78
N PRO A 88 -3.79 4.04 8.57
CA PRO A 88 -2.71 3.69 7.66
C PRO A 88 -1.31 3.84 8.30
N ALA A 89 -1.13 4.82 9.18
CA ALA A 89 0.12 5.03 9.91
C ALA A 89 0.40 3.88 10.89
N LEU A 90 -0.62 3.44 11.64
CA LEU A 90 -0.52 2.29 12.54
C LEU A 90 -0.18 1.00 11.77
N MET A 91 -0.81 0.79 10.61
CA MET A 91 -0.51 -0.34 9.73
C MET A 91 0.92 -0.30 9.16
N LEU A 92 1.41 0.87 8.78
CA LEU A 92 2.80 1.04 8.36
C LEU A 92 3.79 0.69 9.48
N THR A 93 3.51 1.14 10.71
CA THR A 93 4.32 0.82 11.89
C THR A 93 4.34 -0.69 12.16
N ALA A 94 3.19 -1.36 12.11
CA ALA A 94 3.09 -2.81 12.27
C ALA A 94 3.85 -3.57 11.15
N ALA A 95 3.73 -3.13 9.90
CA ALA A 95 4.45 -3.73 8.78
C ALA A 95 5.98 -3.62 8.95
N LYS A 96 6.47 -2.44 9.36
CA LYS A 96 7.89 -2.20 9.64
C LYS A 96 8.40 -3.11 10.77
N ALA A 97 7.65 -3.22 11.87
CA ALA A 97 7.99 -4.09 12.99
C ALA A 97 8.02 -5.56 12.57
N TYR A 98 7.01 -6.02 11.82
CA TYR A 98 6.96 -7.39 11.29
C TYR A 98 8.14 -7.71 10.37
N MET A 99 8.46 -6.82 9.42
CA MET A 99 9.62 -7.01 8.54
C MET A 99 10.93 -7.08 9.33
N SER A 100 11.11 -6.17 10.28
CA SER A 100 12.31 -6.14 11.14
C SER A 100 12.49 -7.42 11.95
N VAL A 101 11.40 -7.99 12.48
CA VAL A 101 11.43 -9.24 13.24
C VAL A 101 11.63 -10.44 12.30
N LYS A 102 10.96 -10.45 11.15
CA LYS A 102 11.06 -11.51 10.16
C LYS A 102 12.49 -11.69 9.65
N GLU A 103 13.15 -10.57 9.30
CA GLU A 103 14.50 -10.53 8.73
C GLU A 103 15.61 -10.68 9.78
N SER A 104 15.31 -10.51 11.07
CA SER A 104 16.30 -10.64 12.15
C SER A 104 16.70 -12.10 12.39
N GLU A 105 18.00 -12.34 12.44
CA GLU A 105 18.58 -13.63 12.87
C GLU A 105 18.57 -13.79 14.41
N TYR A 106 18.35 -12.70 15.15
CA TYR A 106 18.47 -12.66 16.61
C TYR A 106 17.13 -12.80 17.36
N THR A 107 16.01 -12.84 16.64
CA THR A 107 14.67 -13.02 17.23
C THR A 107 14.25 -14.49 17.22
N SER A 108 13.69 -14.98 18.32
CA SER A 108 13.19 -16.35 18.40
C SER A 108 11.99 -16.58 17.48
N THR A 109 11.75 -17.85 17.11
CA THR A 109 10.65 -18.24 16.23
C THR A 109 9.29 -17.83 16.81
N GLU A 110 9.12 -17.95 18.12
CA GLU A 110 7.88 -17.59 18.81
C GLU A 110 7.56 -16.09 18.67
N VAL A 111 8.58 -15.23 18.75
CA VAL A 111 8.41 -13.79 18.53
C VAL A 111 8.02 -13.50 17.08
N LYS A 112 8.58 -14.24 16.11
CA LYS A 112 8.20 -14.12 14.69
C LYS A 112 6.74 -14.52 14.47
N ASP A 113 6.30 -15.60 15.09
CA ASP A 113 4.93 -16.12 14.95
C ASP A 113 3.90 -15.15 15.56
N VAL A 114 4.17 -14.62 16.76
CA VAL A 114 3.29 -13.63 17.40
C VAL A 114 3.22 -12.35 16.57
N MET A 115 4.36 -11.85 16.09
CA MET A 115 4.40 -10.64 15.27
C MET A 115 3.72 -10.84 13.91
N ALA A 116 3.85 -12.02 13.30
CA ALA A 116 3.14 -12.39 12.09
C ALA A 116 1.63 -12.39 12.32
N HIS A 117 1.17 -13.06 13.39
CA HIS A 117 -0.24 -13.13 13.75
C HIS A 117 -0.84 -11.73 13.96
N LEU A 118 -0.15 -10.87 14.73
CA LEU A 118 -0.55 -9.48 14.95
C LEU A 118 -0.71 -8.74 13.62
N TYR A 119 0.32 -8.76 12.77
CA TYR A 119 0.31 -8.03 11.51
C TYR A 119 -0.79 -8.52 10.56
N PHE A 120 -0.95 -9.84 10.41
CA PHE A 120 -1.96 -10.39 9.51
C PHE A 120 -3.38 -10.16 10.02
N LYS A 121 -3.63 -10.24 11.34
CA LYS A 121 -4.92 -9.87 11.93
C LYS A 121 -5.25 -8.40 11.69
N MET A 122 -4.30 -7.48 11.92
CA MET A 122 -4.52 -6.06 11.63
C MET A 122 -4.78 -5.82 10.13
N LYS A 123 -4.03 -6.50 9.26
CA LYS A 123 -4.20 -6.40 7.80
C LYS A 123 -5.56 -6.89 7.33
N ASP A 124 -6.02 -8.02 7.87
CA ASP A 124 -7.32 -8.59 7.60
C ASP A 124 -8.45 -7.67 8.08
N THR A 125 -8.40 -7.24 9.36
CA THR A 125 -9.37 -6.32 9.94
C THR A 125 -9.44 -4.98 9.17
N MET A 126 -8.30 -4.39 8.79
CA MET A 126 -8.29 -3.17 7.96
C MET A 126 -8.86 -3.41 6.56
N GLY A 127 -8.60 -4.59 5.98
CA GLY A 127 -9.14 -4.98 4.68
C GLY A 127 -10.67 -5.02 4.67
N ARG A 128 -11.29 -5.50 5.76
CA ARG A 128 -12.75 -5.54 5.91
C ARG A 128 -13.40 -4.16 6.03
N GLN A 129 -12.67 -3.16 6.55
CA GLN A 129 -13.17 -1.77 6.62
C GLN A 129 -13.24 -1.07 5.26
N GLN A 130 -12.61 -1.63 4.23
CA GLN A 130 -12.65 -1.02 2.91
C GLN A 130 -14.06 -1.08 2.34
N PRO A 131 -14.51 -0.03 1.60
CA PRO A 131 -15.77 -0.08 0.89
C PRO A 131 -15.85 -1.32 0.01
N LYS A 132 -17.03 -1.92 -0.06
CA LYS A 132 -17.24 -3.17 -0.82
C LYS A 132 -16.79 -3.07 -2.27
N GLU A 133 -16.95 -1.90 -2.90
CA GLU A 133 -16.47 -1.63 -4.26
C GLU A 133 -14.95 -1.78 -4.37
N VAL A 134 -14.18 -1.36 -3.36
CA VAL A 134 -12.72 -1.53 -3.33
C VAL A 134 -12.34 -3.00 -3.17
N ARG A 135 -13.06 -3.74 -2.31
CA ARG A 135 -12.86 -5.19 -2.10
C ARG A 135 -13.15 -5.98 -3.38
N ILE A 136 -14.26 -5.68 -4.04
CA ILE A 136 -14.64 -6.27 -5.35
C ILE A 136 -13.55 -6.01 -6.39
N LEU A 137 -13.08 -4.77 -6.54
CA LEU A 137 -12.01 -4.46 -7.49
C LEU A 137 -10.72 -5.22 -7.19
N LYS A 138 -10.32 -5.28 -5.91
CA LYS A 138 -9.12 -6.00 -5.50
C LYS A 138 -9.22 -7.50 -5.80
N TYR A 139 -10.38 -8.11 -5.58
CA TYR A 139 -10.64 -9.50 -5.92
C TYR A 139 -10.55 -9.72 -7.43
N VAL A 140 -11.28 -8.93 -8.24
CA VAL A 140 -11.25 -9.04 -9.71
C VAL A 140 -9.83 -8.90 -10.25
N LEU A 141 -9.05 -7.92 -9.76
CA LEU A 141 -7.67 -7.71 -10.19
C LEU A 141 -6.71 -8.82 -9.76
N SER A 142 -7.08 -9.66 -8.78
CA SER A 142 -6.27 -10.81 -8.35
C SER A 142 -6.48 -12.07 -9.23
N ILE A 143 -7.57 -12.12 -10.00
CA ILE A 143 -7.89 -13.26 -10.88
C ILE A 143 -7.02 -13.19 -12.14
N GLU A 144 -6.41 -14.32 -12.49
CA GLU A 144 -5.69 -14.48 -13.75
C GLU A 144 -6.66 -14.83 -14.88
N GLY A 145 -6.63 -14.05 -15.96
CA GLY A 145 -7.40 -14.34 -17.17
C GLY A 145 -8.59 -13.39 -17.36
N PRO A 146 -8.73 -12.77 -18.55
CA PRO A 146 -9.74 -11.73 -18.78
C PRO A 146 -11.18 -12.26 -18.77
N GLN A 147 -11.39 -13.55 -19.07
CA GLN A 147 -12.72 -14.15 -19.02
C GLN A 147 -13.18 -14.36 -17.58
N ASP A 148 -12.30 -14.83 -16.71
CA ASP A 148 -12.63 -15.07 -15.30
C ASP A 148 -12.80 -13.75 -14.53
N GLN A 149 -12.01 -12.73 -14.85
CA GLN A 149 -12.23 -11.36 -14.37
C GLN A 149 -13.60 -10.81 -14.77
N ARG A 150 -14.02 -11.05 -16.02
CA ARG A 150 -15.33 -10.63 -16.50
C ARG A 150 -16.45 -11.38 -15.77
N ASN A 151 -16.32 -12.69 -15.59
CA ASN A 151 -17.30 -13.50 -14.86
C ASN A 151 -17.45 -13.01 -13.40
N ALA A 152 -16.32 -12.72 -12.73
CA ALA A 152 -16.33 -12.16 -11.38
C ALA A 152 -16.99 -10.78 -11.30
N LEU A 153 -16.82 -9.93 -12.34
CA LEU A 153 -17.55 -8.66 -12.43
C LEU A 153 -19.05 -8.88 -12.64
N GLU A 154 -19.44 -9.81 -13.52
CA GLU A 154 -20.86 -10.14 -13.75
C GLU A 154 -21.52 -10.67 -12.46
N GLU A 155 -20.81 -11.49 -11.68
CA GLU A 155 -21.25 -11.95 -10.36
C GLU A 155 -21.37 -10.78 -9.37
N ALA A 156 -20.36 -9.91 -9.28
CA ALA A 156 -20.38 -8.74 -8.40
C ALA A 156 -21.46 -7.70 -8.76
N PHE A 157 -22.00 -7.71 -9.98
CA PHE A 157 -23.12 -6.86 -10.39
C PHE A 157 -24.49 -7.52 -10.25
N THR A 158 -24.53 -8.80 -9.90
CA THR A 158 -25.78 -9.53 -9.71
C THR A 158 -26.23 -9.38 -8.26
N PRO A 159 -27.40 -8.75 -7.99
CA PRO A 159 -27.88 -8.59 -6.62
C PRO A 159 -28.10 -9.95 -5.95
N GLY A 160 -27.56 -10.13 -4.75
CA GLY A 160 -27.64 -11.37 -4.01
C GLY A 160 -27.43 -11.17 -2.51
N PRO A 161 -27.58 -12.23 -1.69
CA PRO A 161 -27.19 -12.17 -0.29
C PRO A 161 -25.70 -11.84 -0.18
N GLU A 162 -25.39 -10.85 0.65
CA GLU A 162 -24.00 -10.51 0.96
C GLU A 162 -23.52 -11.38 2.14
N LEU A 163 -22.36 -12.01 1.99
CA LEU A 163 -21.71 -12.78 3.05
C LEU A 163 -20.25 -12.33 3.15
N GLU A 164 -19.83 -11.96 4.36
CA GLU A 164 -18.44 -11.66 4.67
C GLU A 164 -17.91 -12.75 5.60
N GLU A 165 -17.26 -13.76 5.02
CA GLU A 165 -16.58 -14.81 5.79
C GLU A 165 -15.08 -14.51 5.91
N ALA A 166 -14.35 -15.34 6.67
CA ALA A 166 -12.93 -15.13 6.91
C ALA A 166 -12.08 -15.12 5.62
N ASP A 167 -12.43 -15.97 4.65
CA ASP A 167 -11.66 -16.19 3.42
C ASP A 167 -12.48 -15.95 2.13
N THR A 168 -13.78 -15.65 2.23
CA THR A 168 -14.63 -15.50 1.05
C THR A 168 -15.67 -14.41 1.28
N ASP A 169 -15.61 -13.41 0.42
CA ASP A 169 -16.56 -12.31 0.35
C ASP A 169 -17.51 -12.58 -0.81
N LEU A 170 -18.79 -12.78 -0.52
CA LEU A 170 -19.86 -12.69 -1.51
C LEU A 170 -20.42 -11.28 -1.41
N LEU A 171 -19.92 -10.38 -2.25
CA LEU A 171 -20.28 -8.97 -2.26
C LEU A 171 -20.88 -8.62 -3.62
N TRP A 172 -21.91 -7.79 -3.62
CA TRP A 172 -22.44 -7.20 -4.84
C TRP A 172 -22.46 -5.67 -4.76
N CYS A 173 -22.33 -5.01 -5.90
CA CYS A 173 -22.42 -3.56 -6.00
C CYS A 173 -23.12 -3.15 -7.31
N GLU A 174 -23.63 -1.92 -7.35
CA GLU A 174 -24.11 -1.37 -8.61
C GLU A 174 -22.92 -1.03 -9.52
N PRO A 175 -23.02 -1.25 -10.84
CA PRO A 175 -21.99 -0.84 -11.80
C PRO A 175 -21.62 0.64 -11.67
N SER A 176 -22.59 1.50 -11.34
CA SER A 176 -22.38 2.93 -11.16
C SER A 176 -21.49 3.27 -9.95
N SER A 177 -21.61 2.52 -8.86
CA SER A 177 -20.81 2.68 -7.63
C SER A 177 -19.37 2.20 -7.84
N LEU A 178 -19.20 1.08 -8.55
CA LEU A 178 -17.88 0.57 -8.90
C LEU A 178 -17.13 1.54 -9.82
N LEU A 179 -17.81 2.10 -10.84
CA LEU A 179 -17.22 3.09 -11.74
C LEU A 179 -16.77 4.36 -11.00
N LYS A 180 -17.60 4.90 -10.10
CA LYS A 180 -17.20 6.05 -9.26
C LYS A 180 -15.94 5.73 -8.44
N THR A 181 -15.85 4.52 -7.90
CA THR A 181 -14.67 4.08 -7.13
C THR A 181 -13.43 4.01 -8.03
N ILE A 182 -13.55 3.47 -9.25
CA ILE A 182 -12.48 3.46 -10.24
C ILE A 182 -12.02 4.89 -10.55
N ASP A 183 -12.95 5.82 -10.80
CA ASP A 183 -12.63 7.21 -11.08
C ASP A 183 -11.89 7.88 -9.92
N VAL A 184 -12.33 7.64 -8.67
CA VAL A 184 -11.63 8.15 -7.47
C VAL A 184 -10.21 7.61 -7.40
N VAL A 185 -10.01 6.31 -7.63
CA VAL A 185 -8.68 5.67 -7.60
C VAL A 185 -7.78 6.21 -8.72
N LEU A 186 -8.30 6.34 -9.94
CA LEU A 186 -7.57 6.90 -11.08
C LEU A 186 -7.22 8.36 -10.84
N ASN A 187 -8.15 9.17 -10.33
CA ASN A 187 -7.91 10.56 -9.98
C ASN A 187 -6.83 10.70 -8.90
N ALA A 188 -6.86 9.84 -7.87
CA ALA A 188 -5.81 9.81 -6.85
C ALA A 188 -4.44 9.41 -7.44
N TYR A 189 -4.40 8.40 -8.31
CA TYR A 189 -3.20 7.98 -9.02
C TYR A 189 -2.63 9.12 -9.89
N HIS A 190 -3.46 9.73 -10.73
CA HIS A 190 -3.06 10.84 -11.58
C HIS A 190 -2.67 12.09 -10.79
N SER A 191 -3.34 12.39 -9.68
CA SER A 191 -2.95 13.50 -8.80
C SER A 191 -1.62 13.24 -8.09
N SER A 192 -1.33 11.98 -7.74
CA SER A 192 -0.06 11.59 -7.13
C SER A 192 1.11 11.66 -8.12
N ASN A 193 0.88 11.31 -9.39
CA ASN A 193 1.84 11.47 -10.48
C ASN A 193 1.95 12.91 -10.98
N GLY A 194 0.85 13.66 -11.01
CA GLY A 194 0.77 15.03 -11.51
C GLY A 194 1.41 16.07 -10.58
N LYS A 195 1.46 15.79 -9.27
CA LYS A 195 2.25 16.59 -8.30
C LYS A 195 3.76 16.36 -8.40
N LYS A 196 4.22 15.45 -9.29
CA LYS A 196 5.64 15.13 -9.53
C LYS A 196 6.09 15.46 -10.94
N SER A 197 5.81 16.69 -11.35
CA SER A 197 6.58 17.30 -12.42
C SER A 197 7.02 18.69 -11.99
N LEU A 198 8.13 18.76 -11.25
CA LEU A 198 8.95 19.98 -11.19
C LEU A 198 9.41 20.42 -12.60
N SER A 199 9.28 19.55 -13.61
CA SER A 199 9.43 19.89 -15.03
C SER A 199 8.20 20.64 -15.61
N GLY A 200 7.00 20.45 -15.04
CA GLY A 200 5.74 21.05 -15.50
C GLY A 200 5.58 22.50 -15.03
N ASP A 201 5.93 22.80 -13.78
CA ASP A 201 5.87 24.18 -13.26
C ASP A 201 7.00 25.06 -13.81
N ALA A 202 8.15 24.48 -14.18
CA ALA A 202 9.20 25.22 -14.87
C ALA A 202 8.79 25.64 -16.30
N ALA A 203 7.96 24.84 -16.98
CA ALA A 203 7.45 25.16 -18.31
C ALA A 203 6.31 26.20 -18.29
N GLY A 204 5.48 26.22 -17.22
CA GLY A 204 4.41 27.20 -17.05
C GLY A 204 4.86 28.58 -16.56
N MET A 205 6.03 28.68 -15.91
CA MET A 205 6.62 29.95 -15.48
C MET A 205 7.46 30.64 -16.56
N MET A 206 7.68 29.99 -17.71
CA MET A 206 8.47 30.51 -18.84
C MET A 206 7.63 30.76 -20.11
N SER A 207 6.29 30.82 -19.97
CA SER A 207 5.36 31.22 -21.04
C SER A 207 4.67 32.54 -20.73
#